data_AF-A0A069AW75-F1
#
_entry.id   AF-A0A069AW75-F1
#
_cell.length_a   1.000
_cell.length_b   1.000
_cell.length_c   1.000
_cell.angle_alpha   90.00
_cell.angle_beta   90.00
_cell.angle_gamma   90.00
#
_symmetry.space_group_name_H-M   'P 1'
#
loop_
_entity.id
_entity.type
_entity.pdbx_description
1 polymer ?
#
loop_
_entity_poly.entity_id
_entity_poly.type
_entity_poly.pdbx_seq_one_letter_code
_entity_poly.pdbx_strand_id
1 'polypeptide(L)'
;MNRFQFVEDHKDAYGVKRLCEVVEVARSSFYAWLDSAGRRAAKATDDAVLAARIRVLQDPAQGGDRAYGAPRITADLNDGVPVAERVNHKRVARVMREHRLAGIRLRRRVKTTIPDQSARRFPDLIGRDFSVGDPGRRYVGDITYLPIADGTNLYLASCIDLGSRKLAGWQVADHMRTELVEDALRAAHHDRGSLVGAIFHSDHGSVGGFNRSSQHPLGITGGMGDGKQGLGEEDQ
;
A
#
# COMPACT_ATOMS: atom_id res chain seq x y z
N MET A 1 20.09 10.59 24.96
CA MET A 1 20.05 10.14 26.37
C MET A 1 18.73 10.57 26.98
N ASN A 2 18.11 9.79 27.87
CA ASN A 2 16.82 10.17 28.51
C ASN A 2 17.08 10.76 29.92
N ARG A 3 16.15 11.59 30.42
CA ARG A 3 16.31 12.31 31.70
C ARG A 3 16.49 11.39 32.91
N PHE A 4 15.81 10.25 32.97
CA PHE A 4 15.96 9.28 34.05
C PHE A 4 17.30 8.52 33.97
N GLN A 5 17.77 8.20 32.75
CA GLN A 5 19.10 7.62 32.57
C GLN A 5 20.20 8.58 33.05
N PHE A 6 20.08 9.88 32.73
CA PHE A 6 21.01 10.89 33.25
C PHE A 6 21.04 10.94 34.79
N VAL A 7 19.87 10.85 35.45
CA VAL A 7 19.81 10.77 36.92
C VAL A 7 20.49 9.51 37.44
N GLU A 8 20.24 8.34 36.83
CA GLU A 8 20.84 7.07 37.25
C GLU A 8 22.37 7.08 37.13
N ASP A 9 22.90 7.57 36.00
CA ASP A 9 24.33 7.54 35.69
C ASP A 9 25.16 8.52 36.56
N HIS A 10 24.51 9.48 37.24
CA HIS A 10 25.17 10.53 38.03
C HIS A 10 24.76 10.55 39.51
N LYS A 11 23.85 9.66 39.95
CA LYS A 11 23.25 9.69 41.29
C LYS A 11 24.26 9.63 42.43
N ASP A 12 25.35 8.90 42.24
CA ASP A 12 26.36 8.65 43.27
C ASP A 12 27.25 9.88 43.50
N ALA A 13 27.38 10.77 42.51
CA ALA A 13 28.17 11.99 42.60
C ALA A 13 27.37 13.20 43.12
N TYR A 14 26.07 13.31 42.80
CA TYR A 14 25.28 14.53 43.06
C TYR A 14 23.97 14.31 43.83
N GLY A 15 23.56 13.05 44.06
CA GLY A 15 22.34 12.69 44.76
C GLY A 15 21.06 12.80 43.92
N VAL A 16 20.22 11.77 43.97
CA VAL A 16 18.97 11.65 43.20
C VAL A 16 18.06 12.88 43.32
N LYS A 17 17.90 13.43 44.53
CA LYS A 17 17.02 14.60 44.76
C LYS A 17 17.44 15.81 43.90
N ARG A 18 18.72 16.20 44.00
CA ARG A 18 19.26 17.36 43.28
C ARG A 18 19.20 17.16 41.77
N LEU A 19 19.54 15.97 41.29
CA LEU A 19 19.48 15.65 39.85
C LEU A 19 18.04 15.68 39.33
N CYS A 20 17.07 15.12 40.06
CA CYS A 20 15.65 15.18 39.71
C CYS A 20 15.13 16.62 39.64
N GLU A 21 15.54 17.48 40.57
CA GLU A 21 15.20 18.92 40.56
C GLU A 21 15.82 19.63 39.33
N VAL A 22 17.10 19.38 39.04
CA VAL A 22 17.82 19.99 37.89
C VAL A 22 17.26 19.56 36.52
N VAL A 23 16.80 18.32 36.37
CA VAL A 23 16.24 17.83 35.09
C VAL A 23 14.71 17.82 35.04
N GLU A 24 14.06 18.48 36.00
CA GLU A 24 12.60 18.67 36.07
C GLU A 24 11.80 17.35 35.99
N VAL A 25 12.17 16.36 36.81
CA VAL A 25 11.43 15.10 36.95
C VAL A 25 11.08 14.81 38.41
N ALA A 26 9.92 14.23 38.66
CA ALA A 26 9.56 13.79 40.00
C ALA A 26 10.42 12.59 40.44
N ARG A 27 10.90 12.59 41.69
CA ARG A 27 11.64 11.47 42.29
C ARG A 27 10.88 10.14 42.23
N SER A 28 9.55 10.18 42.41
CA SER A 28 8.68 9.00 42.27
C SER A 28 8.69 8.43 40.85
N SER A 29 8.71 9.29 39.82
CA SER A 29 8.82 8.86 38.42
C SER A 29 10.18 8.24 38.11
N PHE A 30 11.27 8.71 38.73
CA PHE A 30 12.59 8.09 38.60
C PHE A 30 12.63 6.68 39.19
N TYR A 31 12.13 6.47 40.41
CA TYR A 31 12.06 5.13 41.00
C TYR A 31 11.08 4.20 40.27
N ALA A 32 9.95 4.71 39.76
CA ALA A 32 9.05 3.94 38.89
C ALA A 32 9.71 3.58 37.54
N TRP A 33 10.58 4.44 37.00
CA TRP A 33 11.39 4.13 35.82
C TRP A 33 12.44 3.06 36.12
N LEU A 34 13.09 3.08 37.29
CA LEU A 34 14.00 2.02 37.75
C LEU A 34 13.28 0.67 37.88
N ASP A 35 12.17 0.62 38.63
CA ASP A 35 11.34 -0.58 38.79
C ASP A 35 10.88 -1.15 37.43
N SER A 36 10.53 -0.27 36.48
CA SER A 36 10.16 -0.70 35.12
C SER A 36 11.28 -1.35 34.30
N ALA A 37 12.53 -1.38 34.77
CA ALA A 37 13.68 -1.86 34.00
C ALA A 37 13.49 -3.27 33.42
N GLY A 38 13.02 -4.24 34.22
CA GLY A 38 12.75 -5.61 33.75
C GLY A 38 11.71 -5.64 32.64
N ARG A 39 10.60 -4.89 32.79
CA ARG A 39 9.55 -4.78 31.76
C ARG A 39 10.02 -4.07 30.50
N ARG A 40 10.91 -3.07 30.62
CA ARG A 40 11.55 -2.39 29.48
C ARG A 40 12.49 -3.32 28.72
N ALA A 41 13.28 -4.12 29.43
CA ALA A 41 14.17 -5.12 28.84
C ALA A 41 13.40 -6.21 28.10
N ALA A 42 12.38 -6.82 28.74
CA ALA A 42 11.52 -7.81 28.09
C ALA A 42 10.87 -7.26 26.80
N LYS A 43 10.31 -6.06 26.85
CA LYS A 43 9.74 -5.40 25.66
C LYS A 43 10.76 -5.17 24.54
N ALA A 44 12.01 -4.83 24.88
CA ALA A 44 13.07 -4.65 23.90
C ALA A 44 13.44 -6.00 23.23
N THR A 45 13.46 -7.10 24.00
CA THR A 45 13.62 -8.46 23.45
C THR A 45 12.47 -8.82 22.51
N ASP A 46 11.21 -8.62 22.92
CA ASP A 46 10.04 -8.91 22.07
C ASP A 46 10.04 -8.09 20.76
N ASP A 47 10.41 -6.81 20.85
CA ASP A 47 10.51 -5.93 19.68
C ASP A 47 11.68 -6.34 18.76
N ALA A 48 12.79 -6.86 19.30
CA ALA A 48 13.88 -7.43 18.51
C ALA A 48 13.49 -8.75 17.81
N VAL A 49 12.72 -9.61 18.48
CA VAL A 49 12.12 -10.83 17.88
C VAL A 49 11.14 -10.44 16.76
N LEU A 50 10.30 -9.43 16.99
CA LEU A 50 9.42 -8.90 15.95
C LEU A 50 10.22 -8.33 14.76
N ALA A 51 11.29 -7.57 15.01
CA ALA A 51 12.17 -7.07 13.96
C ALA A 51 12.83 -8.20 13.15
N ALA A 52 13.18 -9.33 13.78
CA ALA A 52 13.68 -10.50 13.06
C ALA A 52 12.61 -11.11 12.13
N ARG A 53 11.36 -11.29 12.60
CA ARG A 53 10.24 -11.73 11.75
C ARG A 53 9.99 -10.79 10.57
N ILE A 54 10.08 -9.47 10.79
CA ILE A 54 9.91 -8.48 9.72
C ILE A 54 11.02 -8.60 8.67
N ARG A 55 12.27 -8.89 9.06
CA ARG A 55 13.37 -9.10 8.09
C ARG A 55 13.11 -10.30 7.18
N VAL A 56 12.56 -11.40 7.69
CA VAL A 56 12.17 -12.58 6.89
C VAL A 56 11.11 -12.19 5.85
N LEU A 57 10.04 -11.50 6.27
CA LEU A 57 8.98 -11.01 5.38
C LEU A 57 9.47 -9.99 4.33
N GLN A 58 10.61 -9.34 4.56
CA GLN A 58 11.23 -8.41 3.62
C GLN A 58 12.36 -9.05 2.78
N ASP A 59 12.67 -10.34 2.95
CA ASP A 59 13.82 -10.98 2.29
C ASP A 59 13.40 -11.83 1.07
N PRO A 60 13.76 -11.44 -0.17
CA PRO A 60 13.39 -12.19 -1.37
C PRO A 60 14.02 -13.58 -1.44
N ALA A 61 15.14 -13.82 -0.73
CA ALA A 61 15.72 -15.15 -0.62
C ALA A 61 14.84 -16.11 0.21
N GLN A 62 13.89 -15.57 0.99
CA GLN A 62 12.92 -16.30 1.81
C GLN A 62 11.48 -16.12 1.28
N GLY A 63 11.32 -15.64 0.03
CA GLY A 63 10.02 -15.39 -0.58
C GLY A 63 9.33 -14.08 -0.15
N GLY A 64 9.99 -13.24 0.65
CA GLY A 64 9.49 -11.92 1.06
C GLY A 64 9.71 -10.82 0.03
N ASP A 65 9.15 -9.63 0.27
CA ASP A 65 9.31 -8.47 -0.62
C ASP A 65 9.89 -7.27 0.14
N ARG A 66 11.06 -6.80 -0.32
CA ARG A 66 11.74 -5.61 0.22
C ARG A 66 10.87 -4.35 0.13
N ALA A 67 9.88 -4.29 -0.76
CA ALA A 67 8.98 -3.16 -0.90
C ALA A 67 7.93 -3.07 0.21
N TYR A 68 7.75 -4.12 1.02
CA TYR A 68 6.71 -4.16 2.04
C TYR A 68 7.02 -3.21 3.21
N GLY A 69 6.21 -2.15 3.32
CA GLY A 69 6.17 -1.27 4.48
C GLY A 69 5.23 -1.79 5.58
N ALA A 70 5.17 -1.06 6.69
CA ALA A 70 4.40 -1.43 7.89
C ALA A 70 2.96 -1.93 7.63
N PRO A 71 2.16 -1.37 6.69
CA PRO A 71 0.81 -1.89 6.43
C PRO A 71 0.80 -3.34 5.91
N ARG A 72 1.62 -3.68 4.90
CA ARG A 72 1.70 -5.04 4.34
C ARG A 72 2.30 -6.02 5.34
N ILE A 73 3.43 -5.63 5.95
CA ILE A 73 4.05 -6.39 7.04
C ILE A 73 3.06 -6.68 8.18
N THR A 74 2.16 -5.74 8.53
CA THR A 74 1.13 -5.98 9.54
C THR A 74 0.03 -6.93 9.06
N ALA A 75 -0.29 -6.95 7.76
CA ALA A 75 -1.22 -7.92 7.20
C ALA A 75 -0.61 -9.33 7.28
N ASP A 76 0.59 -9.52 6.74
CA ASP A 76 1.28 -10.82 6.69
C ASP A 76 1.55 -11.39 8.11
N LEU A 77 1.95 -10.53 9.07
CA LEU A 77 2.16 -10.93 10.46
C LEU A 77 0.88 -11.39 11.18
N ASN A 78 -0.30 -11.02 10.65
CA ASN A 78 -1.62 -11.28 11.22
C ASN A 78 -2.47 -12.23 10.37
N ASP A 79 -1.95 -12.70 9.24
CA ASP A 79 -2.64 -13.65 8.39
C ASP A 79 -2.74 -15.02 9.09
N GLY A 80 -3.91 -15.64 9.04
CA GLY A 80 -4.24 -16.81 9.87
C GLY A 80 -4.25 -16.59 11.40
N VAL A 81 -3.85 -15.42 11.92
CA VAL A 81 -3.70 -15.19 13.38
C VAL A 81 -5.03 -14.79 14.05
N PRO A 82 -5.41 -15.42 15.18
CA PRO A 82 -6.58 -15.04 15.98
C PRO A 82 -6.53 -13.57 16.44
N VAL A 83 -7.68 -12.90 16.50
CA VAL A 83 -7.76 -11.44 16.77
C VAL A 83 -7.05 -11.02 18.06
N ALA A 84 -7.09 -11.85 19.11
CA ALA A 84 -6.43 -11.59 20.39
C ALA A 84 -4.89 -11.57 20.34
N GLU A 85 -4.30 -12.24 19.34
CA GLU A 85 -2.84 -12.39 19.18
C GLU A 85 -2.25 -11.45 18.12
N ARG A 86 -3.11 -10.69 17.42
CA ARG A 86 -2.69 -9.82 16.31
C ARG A 86 -1.80 -8.68 16.76
N VAL A 87 -0.72 -8.45 16.00
CA VAL A 87 0.21 -7.34 16.20
C VAL A 87 -0.41 -6.04 15.67
N ASN A 88 -0.49 -5.02 16.54
CA ASN A 88 -0.99 -3.71 16.15
C ASN A 88 -0.04 -2.99 15.17
N HIS A 89 -0.58 -2.41 14.09
CA HIS A 89 0.20 -1.70 13.06
C HIS A 89 1.10 -0.58 13.63
N LYS A 90 0.70 0.10 14.71
CA LYS A 90 1.50 1.12 15.37
C LYS A 90 2.73 0.53 16.06
N ARG A 91 2.65 -0.72 16.56
CA ARG A 91 3.81 -1.46 17.08
C ARG A 91 4.76 -1.81 15.94
N VAL A 92 4.24 -2.38 14.84
CA VAL A 92 5.04 -2.73 13.64
C VAL A 92 5.77 -1.49 13.12
N ALA A 93 5.06 -0.38 12.86
CA ALA A 93 5.67 0.86 12.36
C ALA A 93 6.74 1.45 13.30
N ARG A 94 6.53 1.38 14.63
CA ARG A 94 7.54 1.81 15.61
C ARG A 94 8.78 0.91 15.57
N VAL A 95 8.60 -0.41 15.61
CA VAL A 95 9.71 -1.38 15.61
C VAL A 95 10.51 -1.30 14.31
N MET A 96 9.82 -1.17 13.16
CA MET A 96 10.50 -0.92 11.88
C MET A 96 11.39 0.32 11.95
N ARG A 97 10.87 1.45 12.44
CA ARG A 97 11.65 2.69 12.60
C ARG A 97 12.84 2.53 13.55
N GLU A 98 12.64 1.92 14.71
CA GLU A 98 13.68 1.71 15.73
C GLU A 98 14.81 0.80 15.21
N HIS A 99 14.49 -0.21 14.42
CA HIS A 99 15.46 -1.13 13.80
C HIS A 99 15.91 -0.73 12.38
N ARG A 100 15.57 0.47 11.91
CA ARG A 100 15.89 1.01 10.56
C ARG A 100 15.40 0.14 9.39
N LEU A 101 14.30 -0.58 9.59
CA LEU A 101 13.60 -1.34 8.55
C LEU A 101 12.61 -0.42 7.82
N ALA A 102 12.57 -0.50 6.50
CA ALA A 102 11.66 0.27 5.65
C ALA A 102 11.27 -0.55 4.43
N GLY A 103 10.07 -0.32 3.89
CA GLY A 103 9.70 -0.84 2.57
C GLY A 103 10.33 0.03 1.47
N ILE A 104 11.06 -0.58 0.53
CA ILE A 104 11.71 0.16 -0.56
C ILE A 104 10.74 0.41 -1.72
N ARG A 105 10.63 1.66 -2.18
CA ARG A 105 9.92 1.96 -3.43
C ARG A 105 10.86 1.74 -4.61
N LEU A 106 10.80 0.56 -5.23
CA LEU A 106 11.54 0.30 -6.47
C LEU A 106 11.11 1.31 -7.57
N ARG A 107 12.06 2.11 -8.06
CA ARG A 107 11.82 2.95 -9.25
C ARG A 107 11.74 2.04 -10.48
N ARG A 108 10.56 1.97 -11.11
CA ARG A 108 10.36 1.25 -12.38
C ARG A 108 11.25 1.88 -13.45
N ARG A 109 12.28 1.15 -13.90
CA ARG A 109 13.22 1.62 -14.95
C ARG A 109 12.61 1.56 -16.37
N VAL A 110 11.57 0.76 -16.57
CA VAL A 110 10.90 0.56 -17.85
C VAL A 110 9.76 1.57 -18.01
N LYS A 111 9.78 2.32 -19.12
CA LYS A 111 8.65 3.13 -19.59
C LYS A 111 7.67 2.20 -20.33
N THR A 112 6.63 1.76 -19.63
CA THR A 112 5.67 0.76 -20.15
C THR A 112 4.80 1.26 -21.31
N THR A 113 4.56 2.57 -21.37
CA THR A 113 3.69 3.16 -22.40
C THR A 113 4.51 4.09 -23.29
N ILE A 114 4.66 3.68 -24.56
CA ILE A 114 4.92 4.61 -25.67
C ILE A 114 3.52 4.99 -26.17
N PRO A 115 3.10 6.27 -26.08
CA PRO A 115 1.79 6.68 -26.58
C PRO A 115 1.70 6.46 -28.08
N ASP A 116 0.69 5.71 -28.53
CA ASP A 116 0.30 5.70 -29.93
C ASP A 116 -0.34 7.06 -30.25
N GLN A 117 0.34 7.85 -31.07
CA GLN A 117 -0.12 9.19 -31.47
C GLN A 117 -1.34 9.13 -32.40
N SER A 118 -1.63 7.97 -32.99
CA SER A 118 -2.77 7.74 -33.88
C SER A 118 -4.01 7.19 -33.15
N ALA A 119 -3.87 6.78 -31.89
CA ALA A 119 -4.98 6.25 -31.11
C ALA A 119 -6.07 7.31 -30.87
N ARG A 120 -7.33 6.93 -31.16
CA ARG A 120 -8.50 7.78 -30.94
C ARG A 120 -8.64 8.10 -29.45
N ARG A 121 -8.45 9.36 -29.06
CA ARG A 121 -8.67 9.80 -27.68
C ARG A 121 -10.17 9.80 -27.37
N PHE A 122 -10.54 9.12 -26.29
CA PHE A 122 -11.87 9.20 -25.70
C PHE A 122 -11.86 10.23 -24.55
N PRO A 123 -12.98 10.89 -24.25
CA PRO A 123 -13.03 11.85 -23.15
C PRO A 123 -12.93 11.16 -21.78
N ASP A 124 -12.29 11.82 -20.82
CA ASP A 124 -12.26 11.37 -19.43
C ASP A 124 -13.61 11.68 -18.76
N LEU A 125 -14.50 10.69 -18.72
CA LEU A 125 -15.82 10.80 -18.10
C LEU A 125 -15.78 10.78 -16.56
N ILE A 126 -14.63 10.47 -15.95
CA ILE A 126 -14.39 10.61 -14.50
C ILE A 126 -13.76 11.97 -14.19
N GLY A 127 -13.15 12.64 -15.16
CA GLY A 127 -12.47 13.94 -14.98
C GLY A 127 -11.28 13.87 -14.03
N ARG A 128 -10.63 12.70 -13.93
CA ARG A 128 -9.68 12.33 -12.86
C ARG A 128 -10.19 12.49 -11.42
N ASP A 129 -11.51 12.61 -11.20
CA ASP A 129 -12.09 12.61 -9.86
C ASP A 129 -12.20 11.17 -9.30
N PHE A 130 -11.14 10.73 -8.64
CA PHE A 130 -11.08 9.46 -7.93
C PHE A 130 -11.61 9.53 -6.48
N SER A 131 -12.40 10.55 -6.14
CA SER A 131 -13.09 10.65 -4.85
C SER A 131 -14.12 9.54 -4.68
N VAL A 132 -14.44 9.24 -3.41
CA VAL A 132 -15.49 8.28 -3.06
C VAL A 132 -16.84 8.86 -3.46
N GLY A 133 -17.45 8.29 -4.50
CA GLY A 133 -18.82 8.57 -4.91
C GLY A 133 -19.78 7.45 -4.49
N ASP A 134 -20.97 7.41 -5.09
CA ASP A 134 -21.91 6.31 -4.86
C ASP A 134 -21.36 4.97 -5.37
N PRO A 135 -21.47 3.88 -4.59
CA PRO A 135 -21.16 2.52 -5.06
C PRO A 135 -21.87 2.18 -6.37
N GLY A 136 -21.13 1.53 -7.26
CA GLY A 136 -21.64 1.03 -8.53
C GLY A 136 -21.86 2.07 -9.63
N ARG A 137 -21.46 3.33 -9.42
CA ARG A 137 -21.56 4.39 -10.45
C ARG A 137 -20.30 4.59 -11.27
N ARG A 138 -19.14 4.56 -10.63
CA ARG A 138 -17.83 4.85 -11.26
C ARG A 138 -16.86 3.73 -10.96
N TYR A 139 -16.28 3.16 -11.99
CA TYR A 139 -15.31 2.08 -11.92
C TYR A 139 -14.00 2.49 -12.60
N VAL A 140 -12.89 2.02 -12.05
CA VAL A 140 -11.56 2.17 -12.64
C VAL A 140 -10.94 0.78 -12.84
N GLY A 141 -10.14 0.64 -13.89
CA GLY A 141 -9.40 -0.58 -14.16
C GLY A 141 -8.05 -0.33 -14.80
N ASP A 142 -7.11 -1.24 -14.55
CA ASP A 142 -5.82 -1.28 -15.22
C ASP A 142 -5.49 -2.71 -15.68
N ILE A 143 -4.42 -2.83 -16.48
CA ILE A 143 -3.74 -4.11 -16.71
C ILE A 143 -2.41 -4.07 -15.96
N THR A 144 -2.31 -4.89 -14.92
CA THR A 144 -1.10 -5.06 -14.11
C THR A 144 -0.32 -6.29 -14.58
N TYR A 145 1.00 -6.16 -14.67
CA TYR A 145 1.92 -7.22 -15.08
C TYR A 145 2.33 -8.03 -13.85
N LEU A 146 2.18 -9.35 -13.91
CA LEU A 146 2.54 -10.31 -12.86
C LEU A 146 3.71 -11.17 -13.38
N PRO A 147 4.98 -10.82 -13.07
CA PRO A 147 6.13 -11.59 -13.54
C PRO A 147 6.19 -12.96 -12.86
N ILE A 148 6.46 -14.01 -13.65
CA ILE A 148 6.66 -15.38 -13.17
C ILE A 148 8.18 -15.66 -13.07
N ALA A 149 8.56 -16.57 -12.18
CA ALA A 149 9.96 -16.94 -11.92
C ALA A 149 10.71 -17.52 -13.14
N ASP A 150 10.00 -18.04 -14.15
CA ASP A 150 10.56 -18.56 -15.40
C ASP A 150 10.87 -17.46 -16.45
N GLY A 151 10.56 -16.19 -16.14
CA GLY A 151 10.74 -15.04 -17.03
C GLY A 151 9.53 -14.70 -17.90
N THR A 152 8.45 -15.49 -17.85
CA THR A 152 7.17 -15.15 -18.47
C THR A 152 6.39 -14.14 -17.61
N ASN A 153 5.27 -13.63 -18.11
CA ASN A 153 4.38 -12.73 -17.37
C ASN A 153 2.94 -13.18 -17.53
N LEU A 154 2.18 -13.20 -16.44
CA LEU A 154 0.73 -13.11 -16.50
C LEU A 154 0.30 -11.63 -16.47
N TYR A 155 -0.94 -11.39 -16.85
CA TYR A 155 -1.54 -10.06 -16.93
C TYR A 155 -2.86 -10.11 -16.17
N LEU A 156 -2.99 -9.25 -15.17
CA LEU A 156 -4.19 -9.07 -14.35
C LEU A 156 -4.95 -7.86 -14.87
N ALA A 157 -6.17 -8.04 -15.38
CA ALA A 157 -7.11 -6.95 -15.54
C ALA A 157 -7.94 -6.76 -14.26
N SER A 158 -8.12 -5.51 -13.85
CA SER A 158 -8.85 -5.13 -12.64
C SER A 158 -10.10 -4.28 -12.96
N CYS A 159 -11.15 -4.41 -12.16
CA CYS A 159 -12.33 -3.54 -12.18
C CYS A 159 -12.73 -3.19 -10.73
N ILE A 160 -12.39 -1.97 -10.30
CA ILE A 160 -12.56 -1.48 -8.93
C ILE A 160 -13.64 -0.40 -8.91
N ASP A 161 -14.65 -0.58 -8.05
CA ASP A 161 -15.68 0.43 -7.77
C ASP A 161 -15.07 1.56 -6.92
N LEU A 162 -15.13 2.80 -7.41
CA LEU A 162 -14.60 3.96 -6.68
C LEU A 162 -15.41 4.29 -5.42
N GLY A 163 -16.72 4.00 -5.41
CA GLY A 163 -17.60 4.29 -4.29
C GLY A 163 -17.46 3.30 -3.14
N SER A 164 -17.42 1.99 -3.43
CA SER A 164 -17.26 0.97 -2.37
C SER A 164 -15.82 0.52 -2.12
N ARG A 165 -14.86 0.93 -2.96
CA ARG A 165 -13.47 0.42 -3.02
C ARG A 165 -13.34 -1.10 -3.24
N LYS A 166 -14.42 -1.79 -3.55
CA LYS A 166 -14.42 -3.23 -3.84
C LYS A 166 -13.85 -3.48 -5.24
N LEU A 167 -12.93 -4.44 -5.35
CA LEU A 167 -12.60 -5.11 -6.62
C LEU A 167 -13.85 -5.90 -7.05
N ALA A 168 -14.65 -5.33 -7.94
CA ALA A 168 -15.92 -5.91 -8.38
C ALA A 168 -15.69 -7.05 -9.37
N GLY A 169 -14.64 -6.97 -10.19
CA GLY A 169 -14.24 -8.03 -11.11
C GLY A 169 -12.75 -7.97 -11.42
N TRP A 170 -12.21 -9.11 -11.82
CA TRP A 170 -10.83 -9.27 -12.26
C TRP A 170 -10.70 -10.52 -13.13
N GLN A 171 -9.65 -10.57 -13.94
CA GLN A 171 -9.27 -11.75 -14.73
C GLN A 171 -7.74 -11.81 -14.84
N VAL A 172 -7.18 -13.01 -14.95
CA VAL A 172 -5.75 -13.23 -15.22
C VAL A 172 -5.58 -14.07 -16.48
N ALA A 173 -4.69 -13.65 -17.37
CA ALA A 173 -4.30 -14.40 -18.58
C ALA A 173 -2.78 -14.33 -18.82
N ASP A 174 -2.28 -15.17 -19.74
CA ASP A 174 -0.91 -15.12 -20.28
C ASP A 174 -0.75 -14.11 -21.43
N HIS A 175 -1.80 -13.33 -21.72
CA HIS A 175 -1.85 -12.37 -22.81
C HIS A 175 -2.54 -11.04 -22.44
N MET A 176 -2.18 -9.95 -23.12
CA MET A 176 -2.81 -8.63 -22.96
C MET A 176 -4.03 -8.36 -23.86
N ARG A 177 -4.59 -9.39 -24.53
CA ARG A 177 -5.68 -9.18 -25.51
C ARG A 177 -6.98 -8.67 -24.86
N THR A 178 -7.88 -8.09 -25.66
CA THR A 178 -9.11 -7.42 -25.21
C THR A 178 -10.01 -8.30 -24.34
N GLU A 179 -10.02 -9.61 -24.60
CA GLU A 179 -10.78 -10.63 -23.86
C GLU A 179 -10.46 -10.62 -22.36
N LEU A 180 -9.20 -10.35 -21.98
CA LEU A 180 -8.78 -10.23 -20.58
C LEU A 180 -9.57 -9.14 -19.83
N VAL A 181 -9.82 -8.00 -20.49
CA VAL A 181 -10.57 -6.88 -19.89
C VAL A 181 -12.07 -7.11 -19.98
N GLU A 182 -12.56 -7.74 -21.06
CA GLU A 182 -13.96 -8.17 -21.17
C GLU A 182 -14.36 -9.12 -20.04
N ASP A 183 -13.55 -10.13 -19.76
CA ASP A 183 -13.81 -11.09 -18.69
C ASP A 183 -13.83 -10.43 -17.31
N ALA A 184 -12.90 -9.51 -17.04
CA ALA A 184 -12.91 -8.73 -15.80
C ALA A 184 -14.18 -7.86 -15.65
N LEU A 185 -14.70 -7.30 -16.75
CA LEU A 185 -15.97 -6.55 -16.77
C LEU A 185 -17.19 -7.48 -16.64
N ARG A 186 -17.18 -8.68 -17.24
CA ARG A 186 -18.23 -9.70 -17.07
C ARG A 186 -18.28 -10.18 -15.62
N ALA A 187 -17.12 -10.43 -14.98
CA ALA A 187 -17.04 -10.75 -13.56
C ALA A 187 -17.65 -9.63 -12.69
N ALA A 188 -17.32 -8.37 -12.97
CA ALA A 188 -17.90 -7.22 -12.28
C ALA A 188 -19.42 -7.08 -12.51
N HIS A 189 -19.91 -7.42 -13.71
CA HIS A 189 -21.34 -7.45 -14.01
C HIS A 189 -22.07 -8.52 -13.19
N HIS A 190 -21.52 -9.74 -13.10
CA HIS A 190 -22.09 -10.80 -12.28
C HIS A 190 -22.06 -10.47 -10.78
N ASP A 191 -20.96 -9.90 -10.27
CA ASP A 191 -20.84 -9.47 -8.86
C ASP A 191 -21.87 -8.40 -8.45
N ARG A 192 -22.25 -7.53 -9.40
CA ARG A 192 -23.12 -6.38 -9.16
C ARG A 192 -24.55 -6.56 -9.67
N GLY A 193 -24.83 -7.65 -10.37
CA GLY A 193 -26.09 -7.89 -11.08
C GLY A 193 -26.31 -7.01 -12.31
N SER A 194 -25.70 -5.82 -12.37
CA SER A 194 -25.71 -4.93 -13.53
C SER A 194 -24.57 -3.91 -13.47
N LEU A 195 -24.12 -3.45 -14.65
CA LEU A 195 -23.25 -2.27 -14.82
C LEU A 195 -23.91 -1.22 -15.73
N VAL A 196 -25.20 -1.35 -16.00
CA VAL A 196 -25.94 -0.44 -16.90
C VAL A 196 -25.92 0.98 -16.35
N GLY A 197 -25.45 1.93 -17.16
CA GLY A 197 -25.31 3.33 -16.76
C GLY A 197 -24.14 3.62 -15.83
N ALA A 198 -23.27 2.64 -15.57
CA ALA A 198 -22.00 2.88 -14.90
C ALA A 198 -20.98 3.49 -15.86
N ILE A 199 -20.05 4.28 -15.32
CA ILE A 199 -18.86 4.77 -16.02
C ILE A 199 -17.69 3.85 -15.70
N PHE A 200 -17.01 3.33 -16.73
CA PHE A 200 -15.74 2.62 -16.57
C PHE A 200 -14.62 3.42 -17.21
N HIS A 201 -13.52 3.60 -16.47
CA HIS A 201 -12.31 4.27 -16.91
C HIS A 201 -11.13 3.31 -16.87
N SER A 202 -10.33 3.28 -17.93
CA SER A 202 -8.99 2.69 -17.88
C SER A 202 -7.92 3.68 -18.31
N ASP A 203 -6.77 3.62 -17.65
CA ASP A 203 -5.59 4.35 -18.12
C ASP A 203 -5.05 3.74 -19.44
N HIS A 204 -4.36 4.55 -20.24
CA HIS A 204 -3.82 4.13 -21.54
C HIS A 204 -2.71 3.07 -21.42
N GLY A 205 -3.09 1.79 -21.46
CA GLY A 205 -2.21 0.66 -21.79
C GLY A 205 -1.97 0.55 -23.29
N SER A 206 -0.84 -0.04 -23.70
CA SER A 206 -0.41 -0.19 -25.10
C SER A 206 -1.21 -1.23 -25.92
N VAL A 207 -2.41 -1.59 -25.47
CA VAL A 207 -3.32 -2.50 -26.15
C VAL A 207 -4.17 -1.70 -27.14
N GLY A 208 -3.62 -1.52 -28.35
CA GLY A 208 -4.22 -0.78 -29.48
C GLY A 208 -5.47 -1.44 -30.06
N GLY A 209 -6.48 -1.67 -29.21
CA GLY A 209 -7.69 -2.42 -29.54
C GLY A 209 -8.88 -2.18 -28.59
N PHE A 210 -8.75 -1.35 -27.55
CA PHE A 210 -9.88 -1.03 -26.64
C PHE A 210 -10.89 -0.02 -27.26
N ASN A 211 -11.32 -0.30 -28.48
CA ASN A 211 -12.20 0.53 -29.30
C ASN A 211 -13.66 0.11 -29.19
N ARG A 212 -14.36 0.54 -28.13
CA ARG A 212 -15.84 0.66 -28.00
C ARG A 212 -16.73 -0.60 -28.16
N SER A 213 -16.29 -1.67 -28.83
CA SER A 213 -17.10 -2.88 -29.08
C SER A 213 -17.31 -3.75 -27.85
N SER A 214 -16.30 -3.83 -26.97
CA SER A 214 -16.31 -4.62 -25.72
C SER A 214 -17.20 -4.05 -24.61
N GLN A 215 -17.58 -2.77 -24.69
CA GLN A 215 -18.33 -2.06 -23.64
C GLN A 215 -19.84 -2.10 -23.86
N HIS A 216 -20.26 -2.20 -25.12
CA HIS A 216 -21.67 -2.15 -25.53
C HIS A 216 -22.55 -3.34 -25.09
N PRO A 217 -22.03 -4.58 -24.90
CA PRO A 217 -22.84 -5.71 -24.41
C PRO A 217 -23.37 -5.56 -22.98
N LEU A 218 -22.76 -4.70 -22.16
CA LEU A 218 -23.05 -4.57 -20.72
C LEU A 218 -23.70 -3.22 -20.34
N GLY A 219 -23.95 -2.34 -21.30
CA GLY A 219 -24.57 -1.01 -21.07
C GLY A 219 -23.69 -0.01 -20.31
N ILE A 220 -22.36 -0.16 -20.41
CA ILE A 220 -21.36 0.66 -19.71
C ILE A 220 -20.94 1.85 -20.60
N THR A 221 -20.76 3.03 -20.00
CA THR A 221 -20.22 4.20 -20.68
C THR A 221 -18.70 4.31 -20.41
N GLY A 222 -17.87 4.12 -21.44
CA GLY A 222 -16.42 4.21 -21.31
C GLY A 222 -15.89 5.65 -21.31
N GLY A 223 -14.98 5.97 -20.38
CA GLY A 223 -14.14 7.17 -20.37
C GLY A 223 -12.64 6.82 -20.39
N MET A 224 -11.78 7.77 -20.75
CA MET A 224 -10.32 7.55 -20.84
C MET A 224 -9.56 8.84 -20.56
N GLY A 225 -8.46 8.79 -19.79
CA GLY A 225 -7.74 9.97 -19.31
C GLY A 225 -6.24 9.99 -19.62
N ASP A 226 -5.74 11.16 -20.00
CA ASP A 226 -4.33 11.35 -20.41
C ASP A 226 -3.35 11.15 -19.23
N GLY A 227 -2.29 10.38 -19.45
CA GLY A 227 -1.17 10.21 -18.53
C GLY A 227 0.01 11.13 -18.84
N LYS A 228 0.00 12.37 -18.33
CA LYS A 228 1.09 13.38 -18.17
C LYS A 228 0.99 14.68 -18.99
N GLN A 229 1.01 15.79 -18.26
CA GLN A 229 1.76 17.07 -18.43
C GLN A 229 1.04 18.13 -17.56
N GLY A 230 1.68 19.02 -16.81
CA GLY A 230 3.08 19.13 -16.42
C GLY A 230 3.21 19.90 -15.11
N LEU A 231 4.40 19.85 -14.51
CA LEU A 231 4.94 20.93 -13.70
C LEU A 231 4.92 22.23 -14.53
N GLY A 232 4.52 23.35 -13.92
CA GLY A 232 4.71 24.68 -14.46
C GLY A 232 5.78 25.45 -13.67
N GLU A 233 6.95 25.59 -14.27
CA GLU A 233 7.62 26.90 -14.43
C GLU A 233 6.94 27.51 -15.69
N GLU A 234 6.81 28.81 -15.99
CA GLU A 234 7.49 30.08 -15.65
C GLU A 234 6.38 31.20 -15.56
N ASP A 235 6.52 32.47 -15.17
CA ASP A 235 7.61 33.26 -14.57
C ASP A 235 7.05 34.54 -13.88
N GLN A 236 7.62 34.98 -12.74
CA GLN A 236 7.74 36.39 -12.27
C GLN A 236 8.54 36.51 -10.97
#